data_AF-G2LED1-F1
#
_entry.id   AF-G2LED1-F1
#
_cell.length_a   1.000
_cell.length_b   1.000
_cell.length_c   1.000
_cell.angle_alpha   90.00
_cell.angle_beta   90.00
_cell.angle_gamma   90.00
#
_symmetry.space_group_name_H-M   'P 1'
#
loop_
_entity.id
_entity.type
_entity.pdbx_description
1 polymer ?
#
loop_
_entity_poly.entity_id
_entity_poly.type
_entity_poly.pdbx_seq_one_letter_code
_entity_poly.pdbx_strand_id
1 'polypeptide(L)'
;MRHIKTGLFLLAAGFFLIGTGGTALGQRRAVEHRMEIQVTNQTINVGERLTIRIDGVQPNDMINLAPKEQTTAQVAAGIMVPAPGRVTTLGIGSTSPLPDGALSVTPSEVRITRATNWTGNLFFHVDVPMQTQVTLVINDQPLLNARLSAPVAFWREAFHPGFSIAPETFVRATLPNIDREERIRPEEEAYRVPPSKVQVLKRVLPSSDTARELLVAFRVNEQGQVFAAHVLTHDPQAAAYAENFKQWVFAPYVVDGKPVPFLTVMKVSF
;
A
#
# COMPACT_ATOMS: atom_id res chain seq x y z
N MET A 1 30.26 0.09 12.32
CA MET A 1 29.17 -0.86 12.62
C MET A 1 27.95 -0.06 13.06
N ARG A 2 26.88 -0.01 12.25
CA ARG A 2 25.61 0.63 12.65
C ARG A 2 24.79 -0.40 13.42
N HIS A 3 24.35 -0.06 14.63
CA HIS A 3 23.51 -0.93 15.45
C HIS A 3 22.11 -1.04 14.83
N ILE A 4 21.74 -2.23 14.37
CA ILE A 4 20.33 -2.56 14.10
C ILE A 4 19.64 -2.56 15.47
N LYS A 5 18.79 -1.56 15.72
CA LYS A 5 17.92 -1.59 16.89
C LYS A 5 16.68 -2.38 16.53
N THR A 6 16.53 -3.57 17.09
CA THR A 6 15.24 -4.25 17.13
C THR A 6 14.31 -3.37 17.97
N GLY A 7 13.35 -2.72 17.32
CA GLY A 7 12.43 -1.81 17.97
C GLY A 7 11.13 -2.52 18.25
N LEU A 8 10.59 -2.33 19.46
CA LEU A 8 9.26 -2.83 19.80
C LEU A 8 8.21 -1.78 19.45
N PHE A 9 7.29 -2.11 18.55
CA PHE A 9 6.06 -1.33 18.40
C PHE A 9 5.02 -1.91 19.36
N LEU A 10 4.70 -1.13 20.41
CA LEU A 10 3.46 -1.32 21.15
C LEU A 10 2.33 -0.68 20.35
N LEU A 11 1.53 -1.53 19.70
CA LEU A 11 0.27 -1.09 19.13
C LEU A 11 -0.84 -1.23 20.16
N ALA A 12 -1.28 -0.08 20.68
CA ALA A 12 -2.62 0.05 21.23
C ALA A 12 -3.60 0.20 20.07
N ALA A 13 -3.86 -0.88 19.33
CA ALA A 13 -4.97 -0.90 18.40
C ALA A 13 -6.25 -1.08 19.22
N GLY A 14 -6.96 0.03 19.50
CA GLY A 14 -8.27 0.00 20.13
C GLY A 14 -9.31 -0.60 19.19
N PHE A 15 -9.39 -1.92 19.10
CA PHE A 15 -10.48 -2.58 18.39
C PHE A 15 -11.72 -2.63 19.28
N PHE A 16 -12.73 -1.81 18.97
CA PHE A 16 -14.06 -1.94 19.57
C PHE A 16 -14.84 -3.05 18.85
N LEU A 17 -14.89 -4.24 19.43
CA LEU A 17 -15.79 -5.31 19.00
C LEU A 17 -17.20 -5.02 19.52
N ILE A 18 -18.12 -4.65 18.62
CA ILE A 18 -19.56 -4.60 18.92
C ILE A 18 -20.12 -6.00 18.70
N GLY A 19 -20.15 -6.82 19.75
CA GLY A 19 -20.90 -8.08 19.73
C GLY A 19 -22.40 -7.78 19.73
N THR A 20 -23.10 -8.11 18.65
CA THR A 20 -24.56 -8.15 18.57
C THR A 20 -25.06 -9.49 19.14
N GLY A 21 -24.99 -9.63 20.46
CA GLY A 21 -25.61 -10.72 21.21
C GLY A 21 -26.58 -10.13 22.22
N GLY A 22 -27.87 -10.38 22.03
CA GLY A 22 -28.95 -9.83 22.83
C GLY A 22 -28.94 -10.31 24.29
N THR A 23 -29.51 -9.44 25.13
CA THR A 23 -30.11 -9.67 26.45
C THR A 23 -29.19 -10.19 27.57
N ALA A 24 -28.45 -9.26 28.18
CA ALA A 24 -28.44 -8.99 29.63
C ALA A 24 -27.47 -7.82 29.88
N LEU A 25 -27.83 -6.88 30.78
CA LEU A 25 -26.95 -5.80 31.25
C LEU A 25 -25.74 -6.41 32.00
N GLY A 26 -24.75 -6.89 31.26
CA GLY A 26 -23.43 -7.27 31.76
C GLY A 26 -22.43 -6.17 31.40
N GLN A 27 -21.67 -5.67 32.38
CA GLN A 27 -20.56 -4.75 32.16
C GLN A 27 -19.68 -5.23 31.00
N ARG A 28 -19.69 -4.49 29.90
CA ARG A 28 -18.75 -4.70 28.78
C ARG A 28 -17.36 -4.30 29.25
N ARG A 29 -16.56 -5.28 29.69
CA ARG A 29 -15.11 -5.07 29.84
C ARG A 29 -14.52 -4.98 28.44
N ALA A 30 -14.03 -3.79 28.08
CA ALA A 30 -13.16 -3.64 26.93
C ALA A 30 -11.91 -4.50 27.18
N VAL A 31 -11.77 -5.60 26.44
CA VAL A 31 -10.55 -6.39 26.45
C VAL A 31 -9.60 -5.73 25.47
N GLU A 32 -8.74 -4.85 25.97
CA GLU A 32 -7.68 -4.22 25.19
C GLU A 32 -6.68 -5.31 24.78
N HIS A 33 -6.80 -5.80 23.54
CA HIS A 33 -5.83 -6.72 22.97
C HIS A 33 -4.64 -5.89 22.50
N ARG A 34 -3.56 -5.86 23.29
CA ARG A 34 -2.29 -5.29 22.86
C ARG A 34 -1.64 -6.24 21.88
N MET A 35 -1.49 -5.79 20.64
CA MET A 35 -0.72 -6.50 19.64
C MET A 35 0.71 -5.99 19.67
N GLU A 36 1.63 -6.87 20.03
CA GLU A 36 3.05 -6.59 19.97
C GLU A 36 3.57 -6.98 18.58
N ILE A 37 3.95 -5.98 17.79
CA ILE A 37 4.45 -6.19 16.44
C ILE A 37 5.97 -6.07 16.50
N GLN A 38 6.66 -7.17 16.19
CA GLN A 38 8.12 -7.17 16.08
C GLN A 38 8.51 -6.73 14.68
N VAL A 39 9.10 -5.55 14.57
CA VAL A 39 9.56 -4.98 13.30
C VAL A 39 10.98 -4.44 13.44
N THR A 40 11.71 -4.50 12.33
CA THR A 40 12.98 -3.79 12.18
C THR A 40 12.68 -2.33 11.88
N ASN A 41 13.18 -1.42 12.72
CA ASN A 41 12.99 0.02 12.55
C ASN A 41 14.31 0.75 12.31
N GLN A 42 14.31 1.69 11.37
CA GLN A 42 15.45 2.55 11.08
C GLN A 42 14.96 3.97 10.77
N THR A 43 15.69 4.97 11.26
CA THR A 43 15.48 6.38 10.92
C THR A 43 16.73 6.88 10.20
N ILE A 44 16.54 7.53 9.06
CA ILE A 44 17.64 8.05 8.24
C ILE A 44 17.38 9.48 7.79
N ASN A 45 18.44 10.29 7.79
CA ASN A 45 18.44 11.57 7.11
C ASN A 45 18.53 11.29 5.60
N VAL A 46 17.52 11.72 4.86
CA VAL A 46 17.43 11.51 3.42
C VAL A 46 17.59 12.84 2.70
N GLY A 47 18.35 12.84 1.62
CA GLY A 47 18.52 14.01 0.76
C GLY A 47 17.37 14.18 -0.22
N GLU A 48 17.67 14.72 -1.41
CA GLU A 48 16.66 14.94 -2.44
C GLU A 48 16.17 13.65 -3.12
N ARG A 49 16.91 12.54 -2.97
CA ARG A 49 16.65 11.27 -3.65
C ARG A 49 16.80 10.09 -2.70
N LEU A 50 15.87 9.15 -2.82
CA LEU A 50 15.90 7.87 -2.13
C LEU A 50 15.60 6.74 -3.10
N THR A 51 16.51 5.78 -3.21
CA THR A 51 16.24 4.52 -3.91
C THR A 51 15.75 3.50 -2.91
N ILE A 52 14.67 2.80 -3.24
CA ILE A 52 14.13 1.69 -2.47
C ILE A 52 14.23 0.47 -3.36
N ARG A 53 15.11 -0.47 -3.00
CA ARG A 53 15.36 -1.69 -3.77
C ARG A 53 14.88 -2.91 -2.98
N ILE A 54 14.08 -3.76 -3.61
CA ILE A 54 13.59 -4.97 -2.98
C ILE A 54 13.79 -6.14 -3.94
N ASP A 55 14.67 -7.06 -3.54
CA ASP A 55 15.03 -8.23 -4.33
C ASP A 55 14.31 -9.46 -3.77
N GLY A 56 13.72 -10.26 -4.66
CA GLY A 56 13.00 -11.50 -4.32
C GLY A 56 11.55 -11.29 -3.87
N VAL A 57 10.89 -10.19 -4.27
CA VAL A 57 9.49 -9.92 -3.89
C VAL A 57 8.56 -11.08 -4.31
N GLN A 58 7.71 -11.52 -3.38
CA GLN A 58 6.66 -12.51 -3.62
C GLN A 58 5.29 -11.85 -3.85
N PRO A 59 4.32 -12.53 -4.50
CA PRO A 59 3.04 -11.91 -4.87
C PRO A 59 2.22 -11.30 -3.72
N ASN A 60 2.36 -11.83 -2.49
CA ASN A 60 1.63 -11.36 -1.32
C ASN A 60 2.45 -10.39 -0.43
N ASP A 61 3.67 -10.07 -0.82
CA ASP A 61 4.48 -9.06 -0.13
C ASP A 61 3.87 -7.68 -0.34
N MET A 62 3.87 -6.87 0.70
CA MET A 62 3.26 -5.54 0.71
C MET A 62 4.32 -4.48 0.98
N ILE A 63 4.39 -3.52 0.07
CA ILE A 63 5.34 -2.41 0.10
C ILE A 63 4.54 -1.12 0.12
N ASN A 64 4.72 -0.28 1.13
CA ASN A 64 3.98 0.98 1.27
C ASN A 64 4.94 2.14 1.43
N LEU A 65 4.74 3.17 0.60
CA LEU A 65 5.50 4.40 0.60
C LEU A 65 4.54 5.53 1.01
N ALA A 66 4.77 6.11 2.18
CA ALA A 66 3.91 7.14 2.76
C ALA A 66 4.66 8.49 2.77
N PRO A 67 4.30 9.48 1.94
CA PRO A 67 4.90 10.80 2.04
C PRO A 67 4.51 11.48 3.35
N LYS A 68 5.47 12.14 4.00
CA LYS A 68 5.32 12.82 5.30
C LYS A 68 5.98 14.20 5.30
N GLU A 69 5.39 15.12 6.06
CA GLU A 69 5.95 16.45 6.36
C GLU A 69 7.07 16.34 7.41
N GLN A 70 8.17 15.69 7.03
CA GLN A 70 9.34 15.49 7.89
C GLN A 70 10.63 15.47 7.05
N THR A 71 11.79 15.55 7.70
CA THR A 71 13.11 15.58 7.02
C THR A 71 13.84 14.23 7.02
N THR A 72 13.31 13.25 7.76
CA THR A 72 13.89 11.91 7.86
C THR A 72 12.96 10.87 7.25
N ALA A 73 13.52 9.80 6.69
CA ALA A 73 12.72 8.63 6.38
C ALA A 73 12.69 7.68 7.57
N GLN A 74 11.53 7.06 7.80
CA GLN A 74 11.36 6.00 8.78
C GLN A 74 11.01 4.71 8.04
N VAL A 75 11.76 3.65 8.31
CA VAL A 75 11.57 2.33 7.70
C VAL A 75 11.06 1.39 8.78
N ALA A 76 9.93 0.74 8.54
CA ALA A 76 9.39 -0.33 9.37
C ALA A 76 9.18 -1.58 8.49
N ALA A 77 9.79 -2.69 8.88
CA ALA A 77 9.76 -3.91 8.07
C ALA A 77 9.71 -5.18 8.93
N GLY A 78 9.08 -6.23 8.41
CA GLY A 78 9.01 -7.53 9.08
C GLY A 78 8.46 -8.63 8.18
N ILE A 79 8.52 -9.86 8.68
CA ILE A 79 7.93 -11.04 8.05
C ILE A 79 6.65 -11.40 8.81
N MET A 80 5.57 -11.57 8.07
CA MET A 80 4.32 -12.09 8.62
C MET A 80 4.25 -13.59 8.36
N VAL A 81 4.19 -14.35 9.43
CA VAL A 81 4.06 -15.80 9.36
C VAL A 81 2.58 -16.14 9.58
N PRO A 82 1.90 -16.76 8.61
CA PRO A 82 0.54 -17.23 8.82
C PRO A 82 0.54 -18.25 9.96
N ALA A 83 -0.36 -18.08 10.93
CA ALA A 83 -0.44 -18.98 12.07
C ALA A 83 -0.92 -20.37 11.60
N PRO A 84 -0.17 -21.46 11.82
CA PRO A 84 -0.63 -22.80 11.46
C PRO A 84 -1.83 -23.19 12.34
N GLY A 85 -2.96 -23.49 11.72
CA GLY A 85 -4.13 -24.11 12.39
C GLY A 85 -4.87 -23.25 13.42
N ARG A 86 -4.47 -21.98 13.64
CA ARG A 86 -5.24 -21.02 14.44
C ARG A 86 -5.80 -19.94 13.54
N VAL A 87 -7.09 -20.08 13.23
CA VAL A 87 -7.92 -18.91 12.96
C VAL A 87 -8.01 -18.19 14.31
N THR A 88 -7.09 -17.25 14.56
CA THR A 88 -7.35 -16.25 15.59
C THR A 88 -8.67 -15.58 15.22
N THR A 89 -9.46 -15.10 16.19
CA THR A 89 -10.77 -14.49 15.90
C THR A 89 -10.69 -13.33 14.89
N LEU A 90 -9.49 -12.79 14.66
CA LEU A 90 -9.19 -11.76 13.67
C LEU A 90 -8.36 -12.26 12.47
N GLY A 91 -7.91 -13.52 12.44
CA GLY A 91 -7.07 -14.07 11.37
C GLY A 91 -5.65 -13.49 11.28
N ILE A 92 -5.21 -12.73 12.29
CA ILE A 92 -3.92 -12.03 12.27
C ILE A 92 -2.79 -13.04 12.58
N GLY A 93 -1.84 -13.16 11.66
CA GLY A 93 -0.64 -14.00 11.81
C GLY A 93 0.36 -13.44 12.83
N SER A 94 1.40 -14.21 13.15
CA SER A 94 2.51 -13.69 13.96
C SER A 94 3.45 -12.84 13.11
N THR A 95 4.15 -11.92 13.75
CA THR A 95 5.23 -11.15 13.11
C THR A 95 6.58 -11.65 13.60
N SER A 96 7.55 -11.57 12.70
CA SER A 96 8.95 -11.79 13.00
C SER A 96 9.73 -10.61 12.43
N PRO A 97 10.78 -10.12 13.13
CA PRO A 97 11.67 -9.13 12.55
C PRO A 97 12.32 -9.68 11.26
N LEU A 98 12.86 -8.78 10.44
CA LEU A 98 13.66 -9.22 9.29
C LEU A 98 14.92 -9.96 9.78
N PRO A 99 15.37 -11.03 9.10
CA PRO A 99 16.64 -11.68 9.39
C PRO A 99 17.82 -10.71 9.30
N ASP A 100 18.92 -11.02 9.99
CA ASP A 100 20.12 -10.19 9.93
C ASP A 100 20.65 -10.08 8.49
N GLY A 101 21.05 -8.87 8.10
CA GLY A 101 21.54 -8.57 6.75
C GLY A 101 20.46 -8.47 5.67
N ALA A 102 19.20 -8.80 5.99
CA ALA A 102 18.07 -8.67 5.07
C ALA A 102 17.76 -7.23 4.68
N LEU A 103 18.02 -6.28 5.59
CA LEU A 103 17.77 -4.85 5.41
C LEU A 103 19.09 -4.08 5.50
N SER A 104 19.39 -3.32 4.46
CA SER A 104 20.47 -2.33 4.43
C SER A 104 19.87 -0.94 4.26
N VAL A 105 20.30 0.01 5.09
CA VAL A 105 19.75 1.38 5.08
C VAL A 105 20.88 2.40 5.07
N THR A 106 20.90 3.23 4.03
CA THR A 106 21.81 4.35 3.82
C THR A 106 21.00 5.63 3.55
N PRO A 107 21.60 6.83 3.59
CA PRO A 107 20.91 8.08 3.27
C PRO A 107 20.28 8.15 1.87
N SER A 108 20.80 7.38 0.92
CA SER A 108 20.36 7.38 -0.50
C SER A 108 19.69 6.09 -0.94
N GLU A 109 19.77 5.02 -0.15
CA GLU A 109 19.24 3.71 -0.50
C GLU A 109 18.69 2.96 0.71
N VAL A 110 17.47 2.44 0.59
CA VAL A 110 16.94 1.35 1.43
C VAL A 110 16.89 0.10 0.57
N ARG A 111 17.60 -0.95 0.98
CA ARG A 111 17.63 -2.22 0.27
C ARG A 111 17.11 -3.35 1.14
N ILE A 112 16.19 -4.14 0.60
CA ILE A 112 15.78 -5.44 1.15
C ILE A 112 16.22 -6.54 0.20
N THR A 113 16.87 -7.56 0.74
CA THR A 113 17.21 -8.78 0.01
C THR A 113 16.49 -9.96 0.65
N ARG A 114 15.46 -10.45 -0.02
CA ARG A 114 14.71 -11.62 0.43
C ARG A 114 15.49 -12.89 0.11
N ALA A 115 15.79 -13.70 1.13
CA ALA A 115 16.35 -15.03 0.89
C ALA A 115 15.25 -16.00 0.45
N THR A 116 15.60 -16.97 -0.37
CA THR A 116 14.67 -17.96 -0.95
C THR A 116 13.98 -18.85 0.09
N ASN A 117 14.53 -18.93 1.30
CA ASN A 117 14.01 -19.73 2.41
C ASN A 117 13.06 -18.96 3.35
N TRP A 118 12.74 -17.68 3.09
CA TRP A 118 11.82 -16.94 3.95
C TRP A 118 10.39 -17.45 3.80
N THR A 119 9.84 -17.98 4.89
CA THR A 119 8.43 -18.35 5.01
C THR A 119 7.60 -17.18 5.52
N GLY A 120 6.55 -16.80 4.79
CA GLY A 120 5.66 -15.71 5.18
C GLY A 120 5.64 -14.58 4.14
N ASN A 121 4.88 -13.52 4.42
CA ASN A 121 4.79 -12.36 3.53
C ASN A 121 5.62 -11.22 4.12
N LEU A 122 6.37 -10.51 3.28
CA LEU A 122 7.06 -9.29 3.66
C LEU A 122 6.02 -8.19 3.89
N PHE A 123 6.15 -7.52 5.03
CA PHE A 123 5.55 -6.23 5.28
C PHE A 123 6.67 -5.18 5.26
N PHE A 124 6.51 -4.15 4.45
CA PHE A 124 7.48 -3.07 4.32
C PHE A 124 6.78 -1.72 4.21
N HIS A 125 7.07 -0.83 5.13
CA HIS A 125 6.52 0.53 5.19
C HIS A 125 7.65 1.53 5.29
N VAL A 126 7.60 2.57 4.46
CA VAL A 126 8.55 3.68 4.50
C VAL A 126 7.79 4.99 4.56
N ASP A 127 7.98 5.74 5.63
CA ASP A 127 7.67 7.17 5.66
C ASP A 127 8.76 7.91 4.89
N VAL A 128 8.38 8.60 3.82
CA VAL A 128 9.28 9.32 2.92
C VAL A 128 9.06 10.83 3.09
N PRO A 129 10.10 11.67 3.24
CA PRO A 129 9.95 13.12 3.18
C PRO A 129 9.27 13.59 1.88
N MET A 130 8.25 14.45 1.95
CA MET A 130 7.46 14.90 0.77
C MET A 130 8.29 15.48 -0.39
N GLN A 131 9.46 16.07 -0.11
CA GLN A 131 10.34 16.66 -1.13
C GLN A 131 11.31 15.65 -1.77
N THR A 132 11.35 14.42 -1.28
CA THR A 132 12.25 13.38 -1.76
C THR A 132 11.70 12.73 -3.02
N GLN A 133 12.53 12.66 -4.06
CA GLN A 133 12.25 11.83 -5.23
C GLN A 133 12.56 10.36 -4.90
N VAL A 134 11.55 9.51 -4.99
CA VAL A 134 11.66 8.08 -4.70
C VAL A 134 11.78 7.29 -5.97
N THR A 135 12.77 6.41 -6.03
CA THR A 135 12.85 5.35 -7.03
C THR A 135 12.55 4.01 -6.38
N LEU A 136 11.45 3.34 -6.75
CA LEU A 136 11.17 1.96 -6.32
C LEU A 136 11.68 1.00 -7.38
N VAL A 137 12.59 0.11 -6.98
CA VAL A 137 13.14 -0.96 -7.81
C VAL A 137 12.75 -2.29 -7.19
N ILE A 138 12.06 -3.13 -7.95
CA ILE A 138 11.69 -4.49 -7.52
C ILE A 138 12.30 -5.48 -8.50
N ASN A 139 13.07 -6.44 -8.01
CA ASN A 139 13.74 -7.45 -8.84
C ASN A 139 14.49 -6.81 -10.03
N ASP A 140 15.30 -5.79 -9.73
CA ASP A 140 16.04 -4.96 -10.70
C ASP A 140 15.21 -4.17 -11.73
N GLN A 141 13.88 -4.21 -11.64
CA GLN A 141 12.99 -3.43 -12.50
C GLN A 141 12.59 -2.12 -11.80
N PRO A 142 12.89 -0.94 -12.37
CA PRO A 142 12.40 0.33 -11.85
C PRO A 142 10.89 0.42 -12.11
N LEU A 143 10.09 0.45 -11.05
CA LEU A 143 8.63 0.50 -11.13
C LEU A 143 8.05 1.88 -10.81
N LEU A 144 8.76 2.68 -10.03
CA LEU A 144 8.40 4.04 -9.68
C LEU A 144 9.64 4.91 -9.75
N ASN A 145 9.49 6.12 -10.30
CA ASN A 145 10.46 7.20 -10.15
C ASN A 145 9.71 8.52 -10.03
N ALA A 146 9.35 8.91 -8.80
CA ALA A 146 8.53 10.07 -8.56
C ALA A 146 8.71 10.68 -7.17
N ARG A 147 8.36 11.96 -7.04
CA ARG A 147 7.99 12.56 -5.75
C ARG A 147 6.53 12.21 -5.47
N LEU A 148 6.22 11.78 -4.25
CA LEU A 148 4.87 11.33 -3.89
C LEU A 148 4.09 12.44 -3.20
N SER A 149 2.83 12.63 -3.59
CA SER A 149 1.88 13.55 -2.93
C SER A 149 0.91 12.83 -2.00
N ALA A 150 0.75 11.52 -2.16
CA ALA A 150 -0.10 10.67 -1.35
C ALA A 150 0.55 9.28 -1.14
N PRO A 151 0.12 8.52 -0.12
CA PRO A 151 0.62 7.16 0.08
C PRO A 151 0.35 6.25 -1.13
N VAL A 152 1.36 5.43 -1.47
CA VAL A 152 1.29 4.45 -2.55
C VAL A 152 1.72 3.10 -2.01
N ALA A 153 0.89 2.07 -2.23
CA ALA A 153 1.25 0.70 -1.95
C ALA A 153 1.54 -0.05 -3.26
N PHE A 154 2.55 -0.92 -3.26
CA PHE A 154 2.77 -1.95 -4.24
C PHE A 154 2.46 -3.31 -3.61
N TRP A 155 1.48 -4.00 -4.16
CA TRP A 155 0.98 -5.27 -3.64
C TRP A 155 0.31 -6.06 -4.77
N ARG A 156 0.52 -7.38 -4.79
CA ARG A 156 0.00 -8.26 -5.88
C ARG A 156 0.36 -7.74 -7.27
N GLU A 157 1.63 -7.36 -7.42
CA GLU A 157 2.22 -6.90 -8.69
C GLU A 157 1.59 -5.63 -9.28
N ALA A 158 0.86 -4.86 -8.48
CA ALA A 158 0.22 -3.63 -8.91
C ALA A 158 0.36 -2.51 -7.87
N PHE A 159 0.23 -1.27 -8.33
CA PHE A 159 0.09 -0.11 -7.46
C PHE A 159 -1.35 0.02 -6.96
N HIS A 160 -1.49 0.52 -5.74
CA HIS A 160 -2.74 0.80 -5.04
C HIS A 160 -2.58 2.11 -4.24
N PRO A 161 -3.68 2.78 -3.89
CA PRO A 161 -3.63 3.77 -2.81
C PRO A 161 -3.04 3.11 -1.55
N GLY A 162 -2.01 3.74 -1.01
CA GLY A 162 -1.32 3.27 0.17
C GLY A 162 -1.99 3.69 1.47
N PHE A 163 -1.27 3.46 2.55
CA PHE A 163 -1.70 3.72 3.92
C PHE A 163 -0.81 4.78 4.56
N SER A 164 -1.41 5.59 5.42
CA SER A 164 -0.71 6.71 6.03
C SER A 164 0.18 6.29 7.18
N ILE A 165 -0.01 5.09 7.75
CA ILE A 165 0.77 4.63 8.90
C ILE A 165 1.15 3.15 8.76
N ALA A 166 2.28 2.78 9.38
CA ALA A 166 2.79 1.41 9.39
C ALA A 166 1.77 0.37 9.90
N PRO A 167 0.99 0.62 10.97
CA PRO A 167 0.03 -0.36 11.46
C PRO A 167 -1.08 -0.72 10.47
N GLU A 168 -1.58 0.25 9.70
CA GLU A 168 -2.59 -0.01 8.66
C GLU A 168 -2.02 -0.87 7.54
N THR A 169 -0.78 -0.55 7.13
CA THR A 169 -0.04 -1.36 6.17
C THR A 169 0.07 -2.81 6.71
N PHE A 170 0.31 -2.99 8.02
CA PHE A 170 0.49 -4.31 8.63
C PHE A 170 -0.81 -5.11 8.66
N VAL A 171 -1.90 -4.48 9.09
CA VAL A 171 -3.23 -5.11 9.12
C VAL A 171 -3.62 -5.59 7.71
N ARG A 172 -3.33 -4.79 6.68
CA ARG A 172 -3.65 -5.15 5.29
C ARG A 172 -2.77 -6.26 4.75
N ALA A 173 -1.50 -6.26 5.11
CA ALA A 173 -0.56 -7.31 4.75
C ALA A 173 -0.97 -8.66 5.39
N THR A 174 -1.46 -8.65 6.64
CA THR A 174 -1.87 -9.88 7.36
C THR A 174 -3.22 -10.44 6.95
N LEU A 175 -4.11 -9.60 6.43
CA LEU A 175 -5.48 -9.96 6.09
C LEU A 175 -5.73 -9.79 4.59
N PRO A 176 -5.01 -10.52 3.72
CA PRO A 176 -5.09 -10.36 2.26
C PRO A 176 -6.47 -10.75 1.69
N ASN A 177 -7.27 -11.45 2.49
CA ASN A 177 -8.61 -11.93 2.18
C ASN A 177 -9.72 -11.16 2.91
N ILE A 178 -9.43 -10.10 3.66
CA ILE A 178 -10.51 -9.16 4.03
C ILE A 178 -11.09 -8.51 2.76
N ASP A 179 -10.33 -8.45 1.67
CA ASP A 179 -10.87 -8.13 0.34
C ASP A 179 -11.81 -9.21 -0.24
N ARG A 180 -11.88 -10.41 0.35
CA ARG A 180 -12.59 -11.56 -0.24
C ARG A 180 -14.08 -11.60 0.09
N GLU A 181 -14.53 -10.82 1.05
CA GLU A 181 -15.93 -10.83 1.50
C GLU A 181 -16.26 -9.60 2.35
N GLU A 182 -15.56 -8.50 2.17
CA GLU A 182 -16.13 -7.22 2.55
C GLU A 182 -17.30 -7.01 1.57
N ARG A 183 -18.49 -7.51 1.98
CA ARG A 183 -19.80 -6.96 1.66
C ARG A 183 -19.79 -5.50 2.11
N ILE A 184 -18.94 -4.70 1.51
CA ILE A 184 -18.93 -3.26 1.63
C ILE A 184 -20.22 -2.85 0.95
N ARG A 185 -21.02 -2.08 1.66
CA ARG A 185 -22.33 -1.67 1.18
C ARG A 185 -22.18 -1.12 -0.25
N PRO A 186 -23.02 -1.55 -1.21
CA PRO A 186 -22.89 -1.21 -2.63
C PRO A 186 -22.84 0.29 -2.96
N GLU A 187 -23.03 1.17 -1.98
CA GLU A 187 -23.32 2.57 -2.22
C GLU A 187 -22.08 3.48 -2.14
N GLU A 188 -20.91 3.03 -1.61
CA GLU A 188 -19.81 3.99 -1.34
C GLU A 188 -18.36 3.61 -1.75
N GLU A 189 -17.98 2.34 -1.97
CA GLU A 189 -16.57 2.00 -2.29
C GLU A 189 -16.39 1.02 -3.47
N ALA A 190 -15.42 1.35 -4.34
CA ALA A 190 -15.21 0.71 -5.65
C ALA A 190 -14.22 -0.47 -5.55
N TYR A 191 -14.43 -1.55 -6.31
CA TYR A 191 -13.54 -2.74 -6.36
C TYR A 191 -12.11 -2.36 -6.73
N ARG A 192 -11.10 -2.83 -6.01
CA ARG A 192 -9.69 -2.57 -6.39
C ARG A 192 -9.24 -3.55 -7.47
N VAL A 193 -8.96 -3.05 -8.67
CA VAL A 193 -8.63 -3.86 -9.84
C VAL A 193 -7.24 -3.50 -10.38
N PRO A 194 -6.32 -4.48 -10.51
CA PRO A 194 -5.03 -4.25 -11.13
C PRO A 194 -5.15 -3.70 -12.56
N PRO A 195 -4.25 -2.81 -13.00
CA PRO A 195 -4.26 -2.26 -14.36
C PRO A 195 -4.25 -3.32 -15.47
N SER A 196 -3.64 -4.48 -15.21
CA SER A 196 -3.59 -5.61 -16.16
C SER A 196 -4.94 -6.30 -16.39
N LYS A 197 -5.94 -6.04 -15.53
CA LYS A 197 -7.28 -6.62 -15.60
C LYS A 197 -8.35 -5.64 -16.09
N VAL A 198 -7.97 -4.42 -16.44
CA VAL A 198 -8.89 -3.41 -16.98
C VAL A 198 -8.53 -3.09 -18.42
N GLN A 199 -9.54 -2.79 -19.23
CA GLN A 199 -9.35 -2.36 -20.60
C GLN A 199 -9.77 -0.89 -20.73
N VAL A 200 -8.90 -0.07 -21.31
CA VAL A 200 -9.23 1.33 -21.62
C VAL A 200 -9.84 1.41 -23.01
N LEU A 201 -11.07 1.89 -23.12
CA LEU A 201 -11.79 2.04 -24.39
C LEU A 201 -11.54 3.41 -25.04
N LYS A 202 -11.42 4.46 -24.21
CA LYS A 202 -11.15 5.83 -24.67
C LYS A 202 -10.09 6.47 -23.78
N ARG A 203 -9.05 7.02 -24.40
CA ARG A 203 -8.01 7.82 -23.75
C ARG A 203 -8.10 9.27 -24.20
N VAL A 204 -8.06 10.19 -23.24
CA VAL A 204 -7.91 11.63 -23.46
C VAL A 204 -6.64 12.07 -22.74
N LEU A 205 -5.56 12.25 -23.49
CA LEU A 205 -4.29 12.65 -22.90
C LEU A 205 -4.30 14.17 -22.64
N PRO A 206 -3.75 14.64 -21.51
CA PRO A 206 -3.55 16.06 -21.31
C PRO A 206 -2.59 16.64 -22.36
N SER A 207 -2.80 17.89 -22.75
CA SER A 207 -1.81 18.62 -23.54
C SER A 207 -0.61 18.97 -22.66
N SER A 208 0.59 18.59 -23.10
CA SER A 208 1.84 18.99 -22.45
C SER A 208 2.94 19.17 -23.49
N ASP A 209 3.82 20.15 -23.26
CA ASP A 209 4.98 20.43 -24.13
C ASP A 209 6.16 19.49 -23.84
N THR A 210 6.04 18.64 -22.82
CA THR A 210 7.11 17.74 -22.34
C THR A 210 6.55 16.35 -22.06
N ALA A 211 7.32 15.31 -22.36
CA ALA A 211 6.95 13.95 -21.99
C ALA A 211 6.83 13.81 -20.46
N ARG A 212 5.72 13.23 -20.00
CA ARG A 212 5.40 13.03 -18.58
C ARG A 212 5.10 11.58 -18.28
N GLU A 213 5.37 11.20 -17.03
CA GLU A 213 5.00 9.90 -16.48
C GLU A 213 4.36 10.11 -15.10
N LEU A 214 3.08 9.74 -14.98
CA LEU A 214 2.27 9.95 -13.78
C LEU A 214 1.74 8.62 -13.26
N LEU A 215 1.67 8.46 -11.93
CA LEU A 215 0.79 7.46 -11.31
C LEU A 215 -0.56 8.11 -11.04
N VAL A 216 -1.62 7.49 -11.55
CA VAL A 216 -2.97 8.03 -11.45
C VAL A 216 -3.90 6.94 -10.90
N ALA A 217 -4.60 7.27 -9.82
CA ALA A 217 -5.70 6.49 -9.29
C ALA A 217 -7.01 6.90 -9.97
N PHE A 218 -7.67 5.97 -10.63
CA PHE A 218 -8.95 6.16 -11.31
C PHE A 218 -10.06 5.48 -10.52
N ARG A 219 -11.14 6.21 -10.17
CA ARG A 219 -12.42 5.62 -9.75
C ARG A 219 -13.36 5.63 -10.94
N VAL A 220 -13.89 4.45 -11.24
CA VAL A 220 -14.69 4.15 -12.42
C VAL A 220 -16.04 3.58 -11.97
N ASN A 221 -17.14 4.05 -12.55
CA ASN A 221 -18.49 3.56 -12.24
C ASN A 221 -18.82 2.26 -13.01
N GLU A 222 -20.03 1.70 -12.82
CA GLU A 222 -20.42 0.45 -13.47
C GLU A 222 -20.48 0.56 -15.00
N GLN A 223 -20.63 1.77 -15.53
CA GLN A 223 -20.68 2.05 -16.97
C GLN A 223 -19.29 2.25 -17.59
N GLY A 224 -18.22 2.13 -16.78
CA GLY A 224 -16.85 2.31 -17.24
C GLY A 224 -16.41 3.78 -17.33
N GLN A 225 -17.20 4.72 -16.81
CA GLN A 225 -16.86 6.15 -16.82
C GLN A 225 -16.02 6.51 -15.61
N VAL A 226 -14.96 7.29 -15.81
CA VAL A 226 -14.14 7.82 -14.72
C VAL A 226 -14.87 8.99 -14.06
N PHE A 227 -15.30 8.81 -12.80
CA PHE A 227 -15.93 9.90 -12.04
C PHE A 227 -14.94 10.62 -11.12
N ALA A 228 -13.81 9.98 -10.80
CA ALA A 228 -12.72 10.62 -10.09
C ALA A 228 -11.35 10.12 -10.58
N ALA A 229 -10.39 11.04 -10.68
CA ALA A 229 -9.00 10.73 -10.96
C ALA A 229 -8.11 11.49 -9.98
N HIS A 230 -7.09 10.84 -9.44
CA HIS A 230 -6.12 11.44 -8.52
C HIS A 230 -4.72 11.12 -8.98
N VAL A 231 -3.94 12.16 -9.27
CA VAL A 231 -2.52 12.03 -9.60
C VAL A 231 -1.74 11.87 -8.28
N LEU A 232 -1.13 10.70 -8.10
CA LEU A 232 -0.39 10.32 -6.89
C LEU A 232 1.08 10.78 -6.92
N THR A 233 1.56 11.13 -8.11
CA THR A 233 2.84 11.79 -8.32
C THR A 233 2.73 13.30 -8.10
N HIS A 234 3.73 13.90 -7.50
CA HIS A 234 3.79 15.35 -7.34
C HIS A 234 4.08 16.01 -8.69
N ASP A 235 3.11 16.74 -9.22
CA ASP A 235 3.25 17.57 -10.43
C ASP A 235 2.44 18.88 -10.23
N PRO A 236 2.97 20.06 -10.58
CA PRO A 236 2.26 21.33 -10.44
C PRO A 236 0.93 21.40 -11.19
N GLN A 237 0.77 20.64 -12.29
CA GLN A 237 -0.44 20.58 -13.11
C GLN A 237 -1.32 19.35 -12.78
N ALA A 238 -1.02 18.63 -11.69
CA ALA A 238 -1.73 17.42 -11.28
C ALA A 238 -3.27 17.55 -11.30
N ALA A 239 -3.81 18.67 -10.81
CA ALA A 239 -5.25 18.91 -10.80
C ALA A 239 -5.82 19.07 -12.23
N ALA A 240 -5.12 19.78 -13.12
CA ALA A 240 -5.55 19.94 -14.51
C ALA A 240 -5.47 18.61 -15.28
N TYR A 241 -4.45 17.80 -15.04
CA TYR A 241 -4.35 16.46 -15.60
C TYR A 241 -5.49 15.55 -15.11
N ALA A 242 -5.82 15.61 -13.82
CA ALA A 242 -6.93 14.84 -13.24
C ALA A 242 -8.28 15.13 -13.93
N GLU A 243 -8.57 16.38 -14.29
CA GLU A 243 -9.80 16.72 -15.03
C GLU A 243 -9.83 16.11 -16.44
N ASN A 244 -8.70 16.06 -17.14
CA ASN A 244 -8.61 15.36 -18.44
C ASN A 244 -8.83 13.85 -18.29
N PHE A 245 -8.28 13.25 -17.24
CA PHE A 245 -8.43 11.83 -16.94
C PHE A 245 -9.87 11.41 -16.64
N LYS A 246 -10.74 12.32 -16.16
CA LYS A 246 -12.18 12.04 -16.02
C LYS A 246 -12.90 11.79 -17.35
N GLN A 247 -12.32 12.20 -18.47
CA GLN A 247 -12.89 11.96 -19.81
C GLN A 247 -12.54 10.59 -20.38
N TRP A 248 -11.73 9.80 -19.66
CA TRP A 248 -11.42 8.43 -20.04
C TRP A 248 -12.62 7.52 -19.86
N VAL A 249 -12.64 6.46 -20.67
CA VAL A 249 -13.67 5.41 -20.58
C VAL A 249 -12.96 4.07 -20.55
N PHE A 250 -13.33 3.23 -19.61
CA PHE A 250 -12.90 1.85 -19.45
C PHE A 250 -14.02 0.90 -19.88
N ALA A 251 -13.68 -0.34 -20.18
CA ALA A 251 -14.67 -1.40 -20.27
C ALA A 251 -15.29 -1.63 -18.88
N PRO A 252 -16.61 -1.82 -18.77
CA PRO A 252 -17.24 -2.21 -17.51
C PRO A 252 -16.55 -3.43 -16.89
N TYR A 253 -16.20 -3.32 -15.60
CA TYR A 253 -15.62 -4.46 -14.88
C TYR A 253 -16.75 -5.31 -14.33
N VAL A 254 -16.75 -6.60 -14.66
CA VAL A 254 -17.85 -7.52 -14.36
C VAL A 254 -17.42 -8.53 -13.30
N VAL A 255 -18.18 -8.61 -12.21
CA VAL A 255 -18.05 -9.61 -11.15
C VAL A 255 -19.36 -10.35 -11.05
N ASP A 256 -19.33 -11.69 -11.14
CA ASP A 256 -20.52 -12.55 -11.12
C ASP A 256 -21.61 -12.14 -12.11
N GLY A 257 -21.20 -11.74 -13.33
CA GLY A 257 -22.09 -11.31 -14.40
C GLY A 257 -22.69 -9.91 -14.22
N LYS A 258 -22.32 -9.17 -13.16
CA LYS A 258 -22.78 -7.80 -12.89
C LYS A 258 -21.65 -6.78 -13.04
N PRO A 259 -21.87 -5.69 -13.78
CA PRO A 259 -20.98 -4.54 -13.76
C PRO A 259 -20.87 -3.95 -12.35
N VAL A 260 -19.66 -3.60 -11.91
CA VAL A 260 -19.38 -3.02 -10.59
C VAL A 260 -18.44 -1.81 -10.72
N PRO A 261 -18.52 -0.81 -9.82
CA PRO A 261 -17.56 0.28 -9.81
C PRO A 261 -16.19 -0.25 -9.40
N PHE A 262 -15.12 0.31 -9.94
CA PHE A 262 -13.75 -0.09 -9.59
C PHE A 262 -12.76 1.08 -9.42
N LEU A 263 -11.69 0.82 -8.70
CA LEU A 263 -10.54 1.67 -8.47
C LEU A 263 -9.32 0.97 -9.08
N THR A 264 -8.55 1.67 -9.91
CA THR A 264 -7.28 1.17 -10.45
C THR A 264 -6.22 2.26 -10.37
N VAL A 265 -4.96 1.89 -10.11
CA VAL A 265 -3.82 2.82 -10.16
C VAL A 265 -2.91 2.42 -11.28
N MET A 266 -2.78 3.26 -12.28
CA MET A 266 -1.96 2.97 -13.45
C MET A 266 -0.95 4.07 -13.72
N LYS A 267 0.17 3.66 -14.29
CA LYS A 267 1.16 4.56 -14.87
C LYS A 267 0.62 5.08 -16.21
N VAL A 268 0.61 6.40 -16.38
CA VAL A 268 0.17 7.08 -17.58
C VAL A 268 1.33 7.90 -18.12
N SER A 269 1.67 7.66 -19.39
CA SER A 269 2.71 8.38 -20.11
C SER A 269 2.10 9.13 -21.30
N PHE A 270 2.47 10.39 -21.48
CA PHE A 270 2.02 11.26 -22.58
C PHE A 270 3.06 12.34 -22.88
#